data_AF-A0AA37B311-F1
#
_entry.id   AF-A0AA37B311-F1
#
_cell.length_a   1.000
_cell.length_b   1.000
_cell.length_c   1.000
_cell.angle_alpha   90.00
_cell.angle_beta   90.00
_cell.angle_gamma   90.00
#
_symmetry.space_group_name_H-M   'P 1'
#
loop_
_entity.id
_entity.type
_entity.pdbx_description
1 polymer ?
#
loop_
_entity_poly.entity_id
_entity_poly.type
_entity_poly.pdbx_seq_one_letter_code
_entity_poly.pdbx_strand_id
1 'polypeptide(L)'
;MQLFYYKDEVGNFGDDLNPWLWPQLLPDFFNDDESELLVGIGTLLNHRLPNDKTLHIVGSGVGYGQLPEVTDNWKVHAVRGPYSAKTLNLDPSTVVTDSALLLRNVMEPTHKENGDIGFMPHYLSCRSANWESIAEACGFRFISPEWSVDKVFAEIAQCKLMLTEAMHGAIVADALRLPWKAVILGDHVNQVKWQDWLSTVEMQYQPESVPNYFYSPVSAIKDELKRQLQGFGLGKNWYKPKPRNSSDKTRSEVCKGLTAIANNAQGELSGELVQNQLITRLNQCLEALQSQ
;
A
#
# COMPACT_ATOMS: atom_id res chain seq x y z
N MET A 1 -4.24 17.67 -18.63
CA MET A 1 -4.00 16.47 -17.82
C MET A 1 -4.35 16.70 -16.37
N GLN A 2 -5.12 15.77 -15.82
CA GLN A 2 -5.42 15.65 -14.39
C GLN A 2 -4.76 14.40 -13.78
N LEU A 3 -4.63 14.39 -12.45
CA LEU A 3 -4.14 13.23 -11.72
C LEU A 3 -5.30 12.28 -11.37
N PHE A 4 -5.19 11.01 -11.76
CA PHE A 4 -6.14 9.96 -11.40
C PHE A 4 -5.59 9.10 -10.26
N TYR A 5 -6.31 9.08 -9.13
CA TYR A 5 -5.98 8.27 -7.96
C TYR A 5 -7.22 7.98 -7.13
N TYR A 6 -7.12 6.98 -6.25
CA TYR A 6 -8.20 6.66 -5.32
C TYR A 6 -8.20 7.64 -4.15
N LYS A 7 -9.37 8.22 -3.84
CA LYS A 7 -9.57 9.08 -2.66
C LYS A 7 -10.43 8.34 -1.65
N ASP A 8 -9.84 7.99 -0.51
CA ASP A 8 -10.61 7.47 0.63
C ASP A 8 -11.18 8.64 1.46
N GLU A 9 -12.36 8.49 2.04
CA GLU A 9 -13.00 9.53 2.84
C GLU A 9 -12.22 9.90 4.11
N VAL A 10 -11.48 8.93 4.68
CA VAL A 10 -10.70 9.12 5.92
C VAL A 10 -9.23 9.39 5.59
N GLY A 11 -8.72 8.75 4.54
CA GLY A 11 -7.33 8.84 4.11
C GLY A 11 -6.74 7.46 3.82
N ASN A 12 -5.77 7.43 2.89
CA ASN A 12 -4.97 6.25 2.59
C ASN A 12 -3.61 6.71 2.11
N PHE A 13 -2.62 6.64 3.00
CA PHE A 13 -1.24 7.07 2.80
C PHE A 13 -0.70 6.68 1.43
N GLY A 14 -0.91 5.43 1.02
CA GLY A 14 -0.41 4.94 -0.26
C GLY A 14 -1.01 5.64 -1.47
N ASP A 15 -2.32 5.90 -1.45
CA ASP A 15 -3.01 6.60 -2.53
C ASP A 15 -2.78 8.12 -2.44
N ASP A 16 -2.70 8.67 -1.23
CA ASP A 16 -2.44 10.09 -0.93
C ASP A 16 -1.01 10.54 -1.28
N LEU A 17 -0.08 9.59 -1.49
CA LEU A 17 1.21 9.89 -2.11
C LEU A 17 1.05 10.48 -3.52
N ASN A 18 -0.02 10.17 -4.26
CA ASN A 18 -0.22 10.75 -5.59
C ASN A 18 -0.32 12.28 -5.56
N PRO A 19 -1.31 12.90 -4.88
CA PRO A 19 -1.42 14.35 -4.84
C PRO A 19 -0.27 15.03 -4.06
N TRP A 20 0.48 14.30 -3.24
CA TRP A 20 1.64 14.83 -2.52
C TRP A 20 2.92 14.83 -3.38
N LEU A 21 3.24 13.72 -4.07
CA LEU A 21 4.52 13.54 -4.76
C LEU A 21 4.52 14.12 -6.18
N TRP A 22 3.47 13.87 -6.96
CA TRP A 22 3.46 14.24 -8.39
C TRP A 22 3.65 15.74 -8.66
N PRO A 23 3.02 16.68 -7.91
CA PRO A 23 3.26 18.11 -8.10
C PRO A 23 4.70 18.55 -7.81
N GLN A 24 5.42 17.81 -6.96
CA GLN A 24 6.83 18.10 -6.67
C GLN A 24 7.76 17.59 -7.79
N LEU A 25 7.42 16.45 -8.39
CA LEU A 25 8.18 15.87 -9.51
C LEU A 25 7.94 16.62 -10.82
N LEU A 26 6.71 17.10 -11.04
CA LEU A 26 6.25 17.72 -12.27
C LEU A 26 5.56 19.06 -11.95
N PRO A 27 6.32 20.09 -11.54
CA PRO A 27 5.75 21.40 -11.24
C PRO A 27 5.09 21.99 -12.50
N ASP A 28 3.93 22.62 -12.31
CA ASP A 28 3.12 23.26 -13.36
C ASP A 28 2.66 22.33 -14.51
N PHE A 29 2.80 21.01 -14.36
CA PHE A 29 2.45 20.04 -15.41
C PHE A 29 0.94 19.74 -15.48
N PHE A 30 0.24 19.77 -14.34
CA PHE A 30 -1.19 19.51 -14.28
C PHE A 30 -1.96 20.80 -14.55
N ASN A 31 -2.72 20.82 -15.64
CA ASN A 31 -3.44 22.00 -16.15
C ASN A 31 -4.98 21.80 -16.16
N ASP A 32 -5.47 20.85 -15.38
CA ASP A 32 -6.89 20.48 -15.25
C ASP A 32 -7.61 20.05 -16.53
N ASP A 33 -6.90 19.82 -17.64
CA ASP A 33 -7.53 19.24 -18.83
C ASP A 33 -7.99 17.80 -18.56
N GLU A 34 -9.32 17.64 -18.56
CA GLU A 34 -10.06 16.43 -18.24
C GLU A 34 -9.94 15.33 -19.32
N SER A 35 -9.44 15.62 -20.52
CA SER A 35 -9.30 14.63 -21.58
C SER A 35 -8.10 13.69 -21.38
N GLU A 36 -7.14 14.09 -20.55
CA GLU A 36 -5.94 13.32 -20.26
C GLU A 36 -5.76 13.07 -18.76
N LEU A 37 -5.34 11.86 -18.39
CA LEU A 37 -5.13 11.46 -17.01
C LEU A 37 -3.73 10.87 -16.80
N LEU A 38 -3.03 11.31 -15.75
CA LEU A 38 -1.88 10.60 -15.21
C LEU A 38 -2.35 9.55 -14.19
N VAL A 39 -1.99 8.29 -14.43
CA VAL A 39 -2.27 7.16 -13.53
C VAL A 39 -0.95 6.70 -12.92
N GLY A 40 -0.74 7.08 -11.66
CA GLY A 40 0.53 6.93 -10.96
C GLY A 40 0.58 5.80 -9.94
N ILE A 41 0.86 6.17 -8.70
CA ILE A 41 1.14 5.29 -7.57
C ILE A 41 -0.08 4.42 -7.22
N GLY A 42 0.17 3.15 -6.93
CA GLY A 42 -0.82 2.24 -6.35
C GLY A 42 -1.42 1.21 -7.31
N THR A 43 -2.59 0.69 -6.93
CA THR A 43 -3.28 -0.40 -7.65
C THR A 43 -4.47 0.15 -8.44
N LEU A 44 -4.19 1.00 -9.43
CA LEU A 44 -5.20 1.75 -10.16
C LEU A 44 -5.60 1.09 -11.49
N LEU A 45 -4.87 0.09 -11.96
CA LEU A 45 -5.14 -0.60 -13.23
C LEU A 45 -6.31 -1.59 -13.08
N ASN A 46 -7.54 -1.04 -13.14
CA ASN A 46 -8.78 -1.77 -12.96
C ASN A 46 -9.95 -1.07 -13.68
N HIS A 47 -11.13 -1.70 -13.69
CA HIS A 47 -12.39 -1.24 -14.30
C HIS A 47 -12.87 0.18 -13.98
N ARG A 48 -12.26 0.88 -13.00
CA ARG A 48 -12.58 2.28 -12.70
C ARG A 48 -11.86 3.26 -13.62
N LEU A 49 -10.87 2.81 -14.39
CA LEU A 49 -10.23 3.64 -15.39
C LEU A 49 -11.25 4.00 -16.49
N PRO A 50 -11.34 5.27 -16.89
CA PRO A 50 -12.22 5.69 -17.98
C PRO A 50 -11.65 5.24 -19.32
N ASN A 51 -12.52 4.84 -20.24
CA ASN A 51 -12.14 4.37 -21.58
C ASN A 51 -12.13 5.50 -22.63
N ASP A 52 -12.75 6.65 -22.31
CA ASP A 52 -12.95 7.81 -23.19
C ASP A 52 -11.89 8.91 -23.04
N LYS A 53 -10.81 8.63 -22.27
CA LYS A 53 -9.72 9.58 -21.98
C LYS A 53 -8.37 8.99 -22.36
N THR A 54 -7.39 9.84 -22.67
CA THR A 54 -6.00 9.42 -22.83
C THR A 54 -5.38 9.17 -21.45
N LEU A 55 -4.81 7.98 -21.26
CA LEU A 55 -4.25 7.57 -19.97
C LEU A 55 -2.73 7.45 -20.06
N HIS A 56 -2.01 8.23 -19.25
CA HIS A 56 -0.58 8.14 -19.08
C HIS A 56 -0.28 7.26 -17.86
N ILE A 57 0.15 6.02 -18.09
CA ILE A 57 0.41 5.06 -17.01
C ILE A 57 1.88 5.13 -16.61
N VAL A 58 2.14 5.46 -15.34
CA VAL A 58 3.49 5.56 -14.77
C VAL A 58 3.52 4.83 -13.43
N GLY A 59 4.04 3.61 -13.44
CA GLY A 59 4.34 2.81 -12.23
C GLY A 59 3.14 2.22 -11.51
N SER A 60 1.91 2.37 -12.02
CA SER A 60 0.72 1.73 -11.44
C SER A 60 0.65 0.23 -11.75
N GLY A 61 -0.14 -0.52 -10.98
CA GLY A 61 -0.32 -1.95 -11.20
C GLY A 61 -1.73 -2.49 -10.98
N VAL A 62 -1.89 -3.78 -11.30
CA VAL A 62 -3.13 -4.57 -11.17
C VAL A 62 -3.25 -5.16 -9.76
N GLY A 63 -4.48 -5.39 -9.29
CA GLY A 63 -4.68 -6.13 -8.03
C GLY A 63 -6.06 -6.00 -7.39
N TYR A 64 -6.89 -5.02 -7.77
CA TYR A 64 -8.24 -4.90 -7.25
C TYR A 64 -9.26 -4.75 -8.37
N GLY A 65 -10.48 -5.22 -8.11
CA GLY A 65 -11.57 -5.12 -9.07
C GLY A 65 -11.37 -5.99 -10.32
N GLN A 66 -12.20 -5.72 -11.32
CA GLN A 66 -12.07 -6.35 -12.64
C GLN A 66 -10.94 -5.68 -13.43
N LEU A 67 -10.33 -6.45 -14.33
CA LEU A 67 -9.31 -5.93 -15.25
C LEU A 67 -9.91 -4.85 -16.16
N PRO A 68 -9.16 -3.77 -16.45
CA PRO A 68 -9.58 -2.80 -17.44
C PRO A 68 -9.44 -3.38 -18.85
N GLU A 69 -10.09 -2.74 -19.80
CA GLU A 69 -9.80 -2.93 -21.22
C GLU A 69 -8.62 -2.02 -21.59
N VAL A 70 -7.54 -2.60 -22.11
CA VAL A 70 -6.42 -1.82 -22.65
C VAL A 70 -6.79 -1.36 -24.05
N THR A 71 -6.81 -0.05 -24.26
CA THR A 71 -7.20 0.58 -25.53
C THR A 71 -6.04 1.40 -26.11
N ASP A 72 -6.18 1.85 -27.36
CA ASP A 72 -5.20 2.72 -28.02
C ASP A 72 -5.02 4.08 -27.34
N ASN A 73 -5.92 4.44 -26.41
CA ASN A 73 -5.82 5.67 -25.60
C ASN A 73 -4.77 5.56 -24.48
N TRP A 74 -4.22 4.36 -24.23
CA TRP A 74 -3.21 4.14 -23.20
C TRP A 74 -1.82 4.48 -23.73
N LYS A 75 -1.17 5.45 -23.08
CA LYS A 75 0.25 5.73 -23.19
C LYS A 75 0.95 5.10 -21.98
N VAL A 76 1.41 3.86 -22.15
CA VAL A 76 2.07 3.10 -21.08
C VAL A 76 3.56 3.43 -21.05
N HIS A 77 3.98 4.19 -20.04
CA HIS A 77 5.39 4.51 -19.81
C HIS A 77 6.05 3.49 -18.90
N ALA A 78 5.38 3.15 -17.81
CA ALA A 78 5.84 2.16 -16.85
C ALA A 78 4.64 1.49 -16.16
N VAL A 79 4.78 0.20 -15.88
CA VAL A 79 3.89 -0.53 -14.96
C VAL A 79 4.68 -1.09 -13.78
N ARG A 80 3.97 -1.30 -12.66
CA ARG A 80 4.55 -1.66 -11.36
C ARG A 80 5.39 -2.92 -11.37
N GLY A 81 5.04 -3.91 -12.21
CA GLY A 81 5.73 -5.19 -12.19
C GLY A 81 5.32 -6.15 -13.32
N PRO A 82 6.00 -7.31 -13.41
CA PRO A 82 5.78 -8.30 -14.45
C PRO A 82 4.38 -8.92 -14.44
N TYR A 83 3.75 -9.06 -13.27
CA TYR A 83 2.38 -9.56 -13.21
C TYR A 83 1.43 -8.57 -13.85
N SER A 84 1.57 -7.28 -13.55
CA SER A 84 0.77 -6.22 -14.17
C SER A 84 0.93 -6.20 -15.71
N ALA A 85 2.18 -6.24 -16.21
CA ALA A 85 2.42 -6.27 -17.65
C ALA A 85 1.81 -7.51 -18.32
N LYS A 86 2.03 -8.70 -17.75
CA LYS A 86 1.53 -9.96 -18.29
C LYS A 86 0.01 -10.02 -18.31
N THR A 87 -0.64 -9.61 -17.22
CA THR A 87 -2.10 -9.65 -17.08
C THR A 87 -2.80 -8.70 -18.04
N LEU A 88 -2.16 -7.58 -18.39
CA LEU A 88 -2.67 -6.59 -19.35
C LEU A 88 -2.14 -6.80 -20.78
N ASN A 89 -1.38 -7.87 -21.03
CA ASN A 89 -0.74 -8.14 -22.32
C ASN A 89 0.10 -6.96 -22.86
N LEU A 90 0.84 -6.31 -21.98
CA LEU A 90 1.74 -5.19 -22.29
C LEU A 90 3.15 -5.69 -22.62
N ASP A 91 3.91 -4.85 -23.33
CA ASP A 91 5.33 -5.14 -23.61
C ASP A 91 6.11 -5.29 -22.29
N PRO A 92 6.86 -6.39 -22.08
CA PRO A 92 7.66 -6.59 -20.87
C PRO A 92 8.67 -5.47 -20.57
N SER A 93 9.11 -4.69 -21.57
CA SER A 93 10.00 -3.54 -21.38
C SER A 93 9.36 -2.40 -20.59
N THR A 94 8.03 -2.34 -20.51
CA THR A 94 7.27 -1.37 -19.68
C THR A 94 7.36 -1.68 -18.18
N VAL A 95 7.89 -2.85 -17.79
CA VAL A 95 8.04 -3.21 -16.38
C VAL A 95 9.16 -2.40 -15.76
N VAL A 96 8.82 -1.49 -14.84
CA VAL A 96 9.80 -0.71 -14.06
C VAL A 96 9.66 -1.03 -12.57
N THR A 97 8.84 -0.29 -11.83
CA THR A 97 8.49 -0.55 -10.43
C THR A 97 7.34 0.39 -10.03
N ASP A 98 6.93 0.37 -8.75
CA ASP A 98 5.95 1.32 -8.23
C ASP A 98 6.51 2.76 -8.23
N SER A 99 5.74 3.73 -8.72
CA SER A 99 6.18 5.12 -8.81
C SER A 99 6.46 5.78 -7.47
N ALA A 100 6.03 5.22 -6.34
CA ALA A 100 6.41 5.72 -5.02
C ALA A 100 7.94 5.66 -4.80
N LEU A 101 8.70 4.87 -5.58
CA LEU A 101 10.17 4.93 -5.53
C LEU A 101 10.75 6.29 -5.95
N LEU A 102 10.03 7.08 -6.77
CA LEU A 102 10.42 8.45 -7.14
C LEU A 102 10.46 9.41 -5.94
N LEU A 103 9.99 8.99 -4.77
CA LEU A 103 10.21 9.70 -3.52
C LEU A 103 11.69 10.05 -3.30
N ARG A 104 12.61 9.21 -3.78
CA ARG A 104 14.06 9.44 -3.71
C ARG A 104 14.57 10.64 -4.50
N ASN A 105 13.76 11.23 -5.39
CA ASN A 105 14.11 12.48 -6.06
C ASN A 105 13.83 13.72 -5.21
N VAL A 106 12.97 13.60 -4.19
CA VAL A 106 12.51 14.75 -3.38
C VAL A 106 12.83 14.58 -1.89
N MET A 107 13.21 13.36 -1.47
CA MET A 107 13.56 13.04 -0.09
C MET A 107 14.81 12.16 -0.04
N GLU A 108 15.70 12.52 0.88
CA GLU A 108 16.87 11.72 1.22
C GLU A 108 16.51 10.60 2.20
N PRO A 109 17.15 9.41 2.08
CA PRO A 109 17.08 8.36 3.09
C PRO A 109 17.45 8.91 4.47
N THR A 110 16.48 8.91 5.38
CA THR A 110 16.67 9.38 6.76
C THR A 110 15.96 8.43 7.72
N HIS A 111 16.73 7.64 8.45
CA HIS A 111 16.23 6.80 9.54
C HIS A 111 17.20 6.81 10.71
N LYS A 112 16.70 6.51 11.90
CA LYS A 112 17.49 6.50 13.14
C LYS A 112 17.85 5.07 13.50
N GLU A 113 19.14 4.71 13.51
CA GLU A 113 19.58 3.37 13.91
C GLU A 113 19.12 3.00 15.34
N ASN A 114 19.06 3.99 16.23
CA ASN A 114 18.56 3.84 17.61
C ASN A 114 17.07 4.26 17.76
N GLY A 115 16.32 4.26 16.67
CA GLY A 115 14.91 4.62 16.63
C GLY A 115 13.96 3.55 17.17
N ASP A 116 12.66 3.86 17.05
CA ASP A 116 11.58 2.98 17.47
C ASP A 116 11.34 1.86 16.44
N ILE A 117 10.59 0.83 16.85
CA ILE A 117 9.97 -0.09 15.89
C ILE A 117 8.64 0.55 15.47
N GLY A 118 8.55 0.94 14.21
CA GLY A 118 7.31 1.40 13.61
C GLY A 118 6.37 0.21 13.34
N PHE A 119 5.07 0.45 13.49
CA PHE A 119 4.03 -0.52 13.11
C PHE A 119 2.92 0.16 12.31
N MET A 120 2.74 -0.27 11.05
CA MET A 120 1.72 0.24 10.14
C MET A 120 0.79 -0.89 9.68
N PRO A 121 -0.45 -0.98 10.20
CA PRO A 121 -1.43 -1.92 9.68
C PRO A 121 -1.93 -1.50 8.28
N HIS A 122 -2.58 -2.40 7.57
CA HIS A 122 -3.35 -2.01 6.39
C HIS A 122 -4.60 -1.22 6.83
N TYR A 123 -5.12 -0.31 6.00
CA TYR A 123 -6.25 0.56 6.39
C TYR A 123 -7.50 -0.23 6.84
N LEU A 124 -7.78 -1.38 6.20
CA LEU A 124 -8.89 -2.25 6.63
C LEU A 124 -8.65 -2.87 8.01
N SER A 125 -7.40 -3.23 8.34
CA SER A 125 -7.02 -3.66 9.69
C SER A 125 -7.13 -2.52 10.68
N CYS A 126 -6.66 -1.33 10.33
CA CYS A 126 -6.77 -0.13 11.17
C CYS A 126 -8.24 0.13 11.58
N ARG A 127 -9.19 -0.12 10.67
CA ARG A 127 -10.63 -0.01 10.91
C ARG A 127 -11.27 -1.19 11.65
N SER A 128 -10.55 -2.29 11.84
CA SER A 128 -11.08 -3.54 12.41
C SER A 128 -10.83 -3.70 13.91
N ALA A 129 -9.89 -2.93 14.48
CA ALA A 129 -9.52 -2.95 15.90
C ALA A 129 -8.74 -1.69 16.29
N ASN A 130 -8.60 -1.43 17.59
CA ASN A 130 -7.71 -0.40 18.12
C ASN A 130 -6.25 -0.89 18.08
N TRP A 131 -5.63 -0.82 16.91
CA TRP A 131 -4.25 -1.23 16.69
C TRP A 131 -3.22 -0.31 17.34
N GLU A 132 -3.57 0.95 17.60
CA GLU A 132 -2.73 1.88 18.37
C GLU A 132 -2.48 1.34 19.77
N SER A 133 -3.54 0.94 20.49
CA SER A 133 -3.42 0.35 21.83
C SER A 133 -2.70 -1.01 21.84
N ILE A 134 -2.69 -1.74 20.73
CA ILE A 134 -1.90 -2.98 20.61
C ILE A 134 -0.43 -2.64 20.40
N ALA A 135 -0.12 -1.71 19.49
CA ALA A 135 1.24 -1.26 19.22
C ALA A 135 1.88 -0.69 20.50
N GLU A 136 1.18 0.17 21.24
CA GLU A 136 1.63 0.69 22.54
C GLU A 136 1.95 -0.44 23.53
N ALA A 137 1.09 -1.45 23.62
CA ALA A 137 1.31 -2.59 24.51
C ALA A 137 2.54 -3.43 24.12
N CYS A 138 2.95 -3.37 22.85
CA CYS A 138 4.17 -4.01 22.35
C CYS A 138 5.40 -3.09 22.41
N GLY A 139 5.24 -1.84 22.85
CA GLY A 139 6.30 -0.83 22.85
C GLY A 139 6.65 -0.32 21.45
N PHE A 140 5.70 -0.38 20.51
CA PHE A 140 5.90 0.05 19.12
C PHE A 140 5.32 1.43 18.89
N ARG A 141 5.91 2.15 17.94
CA ARG A 141 5.38 3.40 17.40
C ARG A 141 4.27 3.07 16.40
N PHE A 142 3.03 3.35 16.77
CA PHE A 142 1.90 3.19 15.86
C PHE A 142 1.96 4.23 14.74
N ILE A 143 1.77 3.79 13.49
CA ILE A 143 1.69 4.65 12.32
C ILE A 143 0.40 4.32 11.57
N SER A 144 -0.59 5.20 11.64
CA SER A 144 -1.84 4.97 10.91
C SER A 144 -1.63 5.21 9.41
N PRO A 145 -2.09 4.29 8.53
CA PRO A 145 -2.12 4.54 7.09
C PRO A 145 -3.19 5.58 6.70
N GLU A 146 -3.99 6.10 7.64
CA GLU A 146 -5.03 7.10 7.38
C GLU A 146 -4.58 8.52 7.75
N TRP A 147 -3.35 8.68 8.26
CA TRP A 147 -2.79 10.00 8.54
C TRP A 147 -2.32 10.71 7.27
N SER A 148 -2.22 12.04 7.33
CA SER A 148 -1.61 12.85 6.28
C SER A 148 -0.18 12.36 5.96
N VAL A 149 0.21 12.46 4.69
CA VAL A 149 1.53 12.04 4.19
C VAL A 149 2.69 12.60 5.04
N ASP A 150 2.67 13.90 5.36
CA ASP A 150 3.73 14.54 6.15
C ASP A 150 3.85 13.94 7.57
N LYS A 151 2.73 13.65 8.21
CA LYS A 151 2.72 13.00 9.53
C LYS A 151 3.28 11.58 9.45
N VAL A 152 2.89 10.80 8.44
CA VAL A 152 3.42 9.45 8.25
C VAL A 152 4.93 9.49 8.05
N PHE A 153 5.45 10.38 7.21
CA PHE A 153 6.89 10.53 7.03
C PHE A 153 7.62 10.96 8.32
N ALA A 154 7.05 11.91 9.08
CA ALA A 154 7.64 12.34 10.35
C ALA A 154 7.79 11.18 11.36
N GLU A 155 6.80 10.28 11.40
CA GLU A 155 6.79 9.11 12.27
C GLU A 155 7.75 8.00 11.76
N ILE A 156 7.76 7.76 10.45
CA ILE A 156 8.71 6.83 9.80
C ILE A 156 10.16 7.24 10.08
N ALA A 157 10.47 8.53 10.03
CA ALA A 157 11.82 9.06 10.30
C ALA A 157 12.31 8.83 11.75
N GLN A 158 11.42 8.48 12.68
CA GLN A 158 11.79 8.11 14.05
C GLN A 158 12.11 6.61 14.21
N CYS A 159 11.92 5.81 13.16
CA CYS A 159 12.02 4.37 13.23
C CYS A 159 13.41 3.85 12.85
N LYS A 160 13.77 2.69 13.39
CA LYS A 160 14.91 1.86 12.96
C LYS A 160 14.50 0.62 12.16
N LEU A 161 13.24 0.21 12.34
CA LEU A 161 12.63 -0.94 11.68
C LEU A 161 11.14 -0.64 11.47
N MET A 162 10.60 -0.99 10.30
CA MET A 162 9.19 -0.84 9.96
C MET A 162 8.50 -2.21 9.85
N LEU A 163 7.62 -2.57 10.77
CA LEU A 163 6.70 -3.70 10.60
C LEU A 163 5.41 -3.22 9.92
N THR A 164 5.06 -3.76 8.75
CA THR A 164 3.93 -3.22 7.98
C THR A 164 3.10 -4.28 7.27
N GLU A 165 1.78 -4.12 7.33
CA GLU A 165 0.82 -4.85 6.50
C GLU A 165 0.43 -4.02 5.25
N ALA A 166 0.67 -2.71 5.29
CA ALA A 166 0.46 -1.81 4.16
C ALA A 166 1.66 -1.86 3.19
N MET A 167 1.42 -2.25 1.93
CA MET A 167 2.45 -2.34 0.88
C MET A 167 3.20 -1.03 0.66
N HIS A 168 2.50 0.12 0.63
CA HIS A 168 3.18 1.41 0.50
C HIS A 168 4.00 1.79 1.75
N GLY A 169 3.67 1.26 2.92
CA GLY A 169 4.56 1.35 4.08
C GLY A 169 5.90 0.66 3.84
N ALA A 170 5.90 -0.48 3.13
CA ALA A 170 7.12 -1.18 2.75
C ALA A 170 7.85 -0.49 1.59
N ILE A 171 7.14 -0.08 0.54
CA ILE A 171 7.76 0.64 -0.60
C ILE A 171 8.47 1.91 -0.13
N VAL A 172 7.81 2.69 0.74
CA VAL A 172 8.39 3.93 1.30
C VAL A 172 9.57 3.63 2.22
N ALA A 173 9.44 2.64 3.11
CA ALA A 173 10.54 2.26 3.98
C ALA A 173 11.76 1.80 3.16
N ASP A 174 11.53 0.95 2.15
CA ASP A 174 12.57 0.49 1.23
C ASP A 174 13.23 1.65 0.48
N ALA A 175 12.43 2.55 -0.11
CA ALA A 175 12.93 3.72 -0.82
C ALA A 175 13.81 4.59 0.08
N LEU A 176 13.35 4.89 1.30
CA LEU A 176 14.07 5.70 2.30
C LEU A 176 15.13 4.91 3.10
N ARG A 177 15.44 3.68 2.66
CA ARG A 177 16.46 2.79 3.24
C ARG A 177 16.24 2.46 4.72
N LEU A 178 14.99 2.51 5.20
CA LEU A 178 14.56 2.02 6.50
C LEU A 178 14.28 0.51 6.39
N PRO A 179 15.01 -0.36 7.12
CA PRO A 179 14.72 -1.79 7.13
C PRO A 179 13.26 -2.05 7.47
N TRP A 180 12.63 -2.99 6.76
CA TRP A 180 11.20 -3.26 6.93
C TRP A 180 10.88 -4.76 6.93
N LYS A 181 9.72 -5.13 7.45
CA LYS A 181 9.23 -6.52 7.40
C LYS A 181 7.73 -6.53 7.16
N ALA A 182 7.31 -7.31 6.17
CA ALA A 182 5.89 -7.53 5.92
C ALA A 182 5.27 -8.38 7.03
N VAL A 183 4.13 -7.93 7.55
CA VAL A 183 3.31 -8.69 8.49
C VAL A 183 1.90 -8.88 7.96
N ILE A 184 1.24 -9.96 8.35
CA ILE A 184 -0.18 -10.23 8.04
C ILE A 184 -0.97 -10.27 9.33
N LEU A 185 -2.00 -9.41 9.42
CA LEU A 185 -2.93 -9.28 10.54
C LEU A 185 -4.29 -9.93 10.22
N GLY A 186 -4.55 -10.24 8.94
CA GLY A 186 -5.71 -11.00 8.49
C GLY A 186 -5.73 -11.29 6.98
N ASP A 187 -6.77 -11.97 6.52
CA ASP A 187 -6.82 -12.61 5.19
C ASP A 187 -7.09 -11.65 4.01
N HIS A 188 -7.10 -10.34 4.24
CA HIS A 188 -7.56 -9.34 3.28
C HIS A 188 -6.43 -8.71 2.44
N VAL A 189 -5.17 -9.00 2.78
CA VAL A 189 -4.01 -8.47 2.08
C VAL A 189 -3.87 -9.15 0.73
N ASN A 190 -3.88 -8.35 -0.34
CA ASN A 190 -3.64 -8.87 -1.67
C ASN A 190 -2.14 -9.20 -1.84
N GLN A 191 -1.79 -10.49 -1.84
CA GLN A 191 -0.40 -10.95 -1.97
C GLN A 191 0.17 -10.75 -3.38
N VAL A 192 -0.68 -10.74 -4.41
CA VAL A 192 -0.26 -10.61 -5.80
C VAL A 192 0.36 -9.24 -6.06
N LYS A 193 -0.23 -8.15 -5.54
CA LYS A 193 0.36 -6.81 -5.69
C LYS A 193 1.72 -6.69 -5.00
N TRP A 194 1.91 -7.36 -3.86
CA TRP A 194 3.19 -7.42 -3.16
C TRP A 194 4.24 -8.15 -3.99
N GLN A 195 3.91 -9.34 -4.50
CA GLN A 195 4.81 -10.13 -5.35
C GLN A 195 5.16 -9.40 -6.65
N ASP A 196 4.19 -8.70 -7.24
CA ASP A 196 4.36 -7.89 -8.45
C ASP A 196 5.42 -6.81 -8.23
N TRP A 197 5.29 -6.01 -7.15
CA TRP A 197 6.30 -5.02 -6.79
C TRP A 197 7.64 -5.67 -6.41
N LEU A 198 7.66 -6.63 -5.47
CA LEU A 198 8.90 -7.20 -4.93
C LEU A 198 9.77 -7.85 -6.01
N SER A 199 9.17 -8.40 -7.05
CA SER A 199 9.91 -8.95 -8.19
C SER A 199 10.75 -7.91 -8.94
N THR A 200 10.36 -6.63 -8.92
CA THR A 200 11.12 -5.55 -9.58
C THR A 200 12.32 -5.09 -8.78
N VAL A 201 12.27 -5.26 -7.45
CA VAL A 201 13.36 -4.91 -6.53
C VAL A 201 14.17 -6.15 -6.10
N GLU A 202 14.03 -7.25 -6.84
CA GLU A 202 14.75 -8.53 -6.64
C GLU A 202 14.54 -9.18 -5.27
N MET A 203 13.35 -9.00 -4.69
CA MET A 203 12.98 -9.54 -3.38
C MET A 203 11.86 -10.57 -3.48
N GLN A 204 11.73 -11.41 -2.46
CA GLN A 204 10.67 -12.40 -2.36
C GLN A 204 9.68 -12.02 -1.27
N TYR A 205 8.39 -12.22 -1.54
CA TYR A 205 7.35 -11.97 -0.54
C TYR A 205 7.36 -13.06 0.54
N GLN A 206 7.86 -12.71 1.73
CA GLN A 206 7.96 -13.61 2.89
C GLN A 206 7.36 -12.97 4.15
N PRO A 207 6.04 -12.73 4.17
CA PRO A 207 5.39 -12.08 5.30
C PRO A 207 5.34 -12.98 6.54
N GLU A 208 5.38 -12.37 7.72
CA GLU A 208 5.14 -13.07 8.99
C GLU A 208 3.72 -12.82 9.48
N SER A 209 3.00 -13.89 9.82
CA SER A 209 1.60 -13.80 10.24
C SER A 209 1.47 -13.80 11.76
N VAL A 210 0.57 -12.97 12.27
CA VAL A 210 0.11 -13.03 13.67
C VAL A 210 -1.35 -13.51 13.70
N PRO A 211 -1.88 -13.94 14.86
CA PRO A 211 -3.28 -14.34 14.95
C PRO A 211 -4.23 -13.21 14.50
N ASN A 212 -5.29 -13.56 13.78
CA ASN A 212 -6.31 -12.59 13.37
C ASN A 212 -6.94 -11.92 14.59
N TYR A 213 -7.02 -10.59 14.58
CA TYR A 213 -7.60 -9.79 15.65
C TYR A 213 -8.69 -8.87 15.13
N PHE A 214 -9.86 -8.91 15.79
CA PHE A 214 -11.00 -8.05 15.47
C PHE A 214 -11.61 -7.53 16.77
N TYR A 215 -11.93 -6.24 16.83
CA TYR A 215 -12.61 -5.65 17.97
C TYR A 215 -13.48 -4.46 17.56
N SER A 216 -14.79 -4.57 17.79
CA SER A 216 -15.78 -3.52 17.53
C SER A 216 -16.69 -3.31 18.76
N PRO A 217 -16.66 -2.13 19.41
CA PRO A 217 -17.51 -1.86 20.57
C PRO A 217 -18.99 -1.63 20.20
N VAL A 218 -19.28 -1.15 18.98
CA VAL A 218 -20.62 -0.66 18.59
C VAL A 218 -21.51 -1.73 17.95
N SER A 219 -20.95 -2.86 17.47
CA SER A 219 -21.71 -3.81 16.63
C SER A 219 -21.90 -5.22 17.21
N ALA A 220 -21.32 -5.53 18.38
CA ALA A 220 -21.31 -6.90 18.91
C ALA A 220 -22.72 -7.48 19.10
N ILE A 221 -23.66 -6.73 19.66
CA ILE A 221 -25.02 -7.23 19.97
C ILE A 221 -25.87 -7.39 18.70
N LYS A 222 -25.87 -6.39 17.82
CA LYS A 222 -26.66 -6.40 16.58
C LYS A 222 -26.19 -7.47 15.60
N ASP A 223 -24.87 -7.64 15.48
CA ASP A 223 -24.28 -8.64 14.59
C ASP A 223 -24.45 -10.06 15.15
N GLU A 224 -24.47 -10.24 16.47
CA GLU A 224 -24.76 -11.54 17.09
C GLU A 224 -26.21 -11.97 16.88
N LEU A 225 -27.17 -11.05 17.05
CA LEU A 225 -28.59 -11.32 16.79
C LEU A 225 -28.83 -11.67 15.31
N LYS A 226 -28.16 -10.96 14.39
CA LYS A 226 -28.18 -11.31 12.95
C LYS A 226 -27.57 -12.68 12.68
N ARG A 227 -26.45 -13.02 13.32
CA ARG A 227 -25.79 -14.33 13.21
C ARG A 227 -26.75 -15.46 13.57
N GLN A 228 -27.46 -15.32 14.69
CA GLN A 228 -28.44 -16.29 15.12
C GLN A 228 -29.58 -16.42 14.11
N LEU A 229 -30.18 -15.31 13.67
CA LEU A 229 -31.25 -15.31 12.68
C LEU A 229 -30.84 -15.96 11.34
N GLN A 230 -29.63 -15.65 10.86
CA GLN A 230 -29.07 -16.30 9.65
C GLN A 230 -28.80 -17.79 9.86
N GLY A 231 -28.36 -18.20 11.05
CA GLY A 231 -28.20 -19.61 11.43
C GLY A 231 -29.50 -20.41 11.40
N PHE A 232 -30.64 -19.76 11.68
CA PHE A 232 -31.99 -20.33 11.52
C PHE A 232 -32.56 -20.22 10.10
N GLY A 233 -31.78 -19.74 9.13
CA GLY A 233 -32.18 -19.62 7.73
C GLY A 233 -32.99 -18.37 7.38
N LEU A 234 -33.17 -17.43 8.32
CA LEU A 234 -33.83 -16.13 8.10
C LEU A 234 -32.82 -15.09 7.61
N GLY A 235 -33.22 -14.19 6.71
CA GLY A 235 -32.36 -13.06 6.31
C GLY A 235 -31.08 -13.47 5.56
N LYS A 236 -31.12 -14.54 4.76
CA LYS A 236 -30.00 -15.02 3.93
C LYS A 236 -29.45 -13.96 2.94
N ASN A 237 -30.30 -12.99 2.57
CA ASN A 237 -29.92 -11.87 1.69
C ASN A 237 -29.32 -10.67 2.44
N TRP A 238 -29.23 -10.73 3.77
CA TRP A 238 -28.58 -9.68 4.54
C TRP A 238 -27.05 -9.78 4.39
N TYR A 239 -26.39 -8.63 4.51
CA TYR A 239 -24.93 -8.59 4.57
C TYR A 239 -24.41 -9.47 5.71
N LYS A 240 -23.25 -10.10 5.49
CA LYS A 240 -22.62 -10.97 6.48
C LYS A 240 -22.29 -10.17 7.74
N PRO A 241 -22.67 -10.65 8.94
CA PRO A 241 -22.32 -9.99 10.19
C PRO A 241 -20.79 -9.96 10.38
N LYS A 242 -20.28 -8.88 10.97
CA LYS A 242 -18.84 -8.70 11.25
C LYS A 242 -18.30 -9.82 12.15
N PRO A 243 -16.99 -10.12 12.20
CA PRO A 243 -16.45 -11.12 13.12
C PRO A 243 -16.81 -10.87 14.60
N ARG A 244 -16.71 -11.88 15.46
CA ARG A 244 -16.85 -11.69 16.92
C ARG A 244 -15.61 -10.98 17.47
N ASN A 245 -15.77 -10.22 18.53
CA ASN A 245 -14.64 -9.56 19.20
C ASN A 245 -13.67 -10.63 19.74
N SER A 246 -12.39 -10.44 19.44
CA SER A 246 -11.29 -11.25 19.93
C SER A 246 -11.11 -11.05 21.44
N SER A 247 -10.60 -12.09 22.11
CA SER A 247 -10.36 -12.09 23.56
C SER A 247 -9.07 -11.35 23.94
N ASP A 248 -8.93 -10.99 25.21
CA ASP A 248 -7.67 -10.44 25.76
C ASP A 248 -6.50 -11.44 25.65
N LYS A 249 -6.79 -12.74 25.67
CA LYS A 249 -5.81 -13.79 25.40
C LYS A 249 -5.28 -13.66 23.96
N THR A 250 -6.18 -13.51 22.99
CA THR A 250 -5.80 -13.30 21.58
C THR A 250 -5.01 -12.00 21.40
N ARG A 251 -5.41 -10.91 22.07
CA ARG A 251 -4.65 -9.66 22.08
C ARG A 251 -3.21 -9.87 22.56
N SER A 252 -3.05 -10.64 23.63
CA SER A 252 -1.73 -10.96 24.20
C SER A 252 -0.89 -11.84 23.26
N GLU A 253 -1.52 -12.78 22.55
CA GLU A 253 -0.86 -13.63 21.55
C GLU A 253 -0.38 -12.81 20.34
N VAL A 254 -1.20 -11.88 19.85
CA VAL A 254 -0.83 -10.94 18.79
C VAL A 254 0.37 -10.11 19.19
N CYS A 255 0.34 -9.52 20.39
CA CYS A 255 1.46 -8.68 20.82
C CYS A 255 2.75 -9.49 20.99
N LYS A 256 2.67 -10.70 21.56
CA LYS A 256 3.82 -11.61 21.63
C LYS A 256 4.36 -11.96 20.25
N GLY A 257 3.48 -12.23 19.27
CA GLY A 257 3.87 -12.51 17.89
C GLY A 257 4.59 -11.32 17.26
N LEU A 258 4.02 -10.12 17.36
CA LEU A 258 4.61 -8.89 16.85
C LEU A 258 5.98 -8.59 17.49
N THR A 259 6.11 -8.72 18.81
CA THR A 259 7.40 -8.57 19.51
C THR A 259 8.42 -9.63 19.09
N ALA A 260 7.99 -10.88 18.90
CA ALA A 260 8.89 -11.93 18.42
C ALA A 260 9.40 -11.65 17.00
N ILE A 261 8.53 -11.19 16.09
CA ILE A 261 8.92 -10.75 14.74
C ILE A 261 9.95 -9.63 14.85
N ALA A 262 9.66 -8.57 15.62
CA ALA A 262 10.55 -7.42 15.74
C ALA A 262 11.95 -7.78 16.31
N ASN A 263 12.00 -8.72 17.25
CA ASN A 263 13.27 -9.14 17.87
C ASN A 263 14.12 -10.04 16.96
N ASN A 264 13.50 -10.78 16.04
CA ASN A 264 14.17 -11.73 15.16
C ASN A 264 14.41 -11.18 13.75
N ALA A 265 13.62 -10.18 13.31
CA ALA A 265 13.74 -9.59 12.01
C ALA A 265 14.98 -8.71 11.94
N GLN A 266 15.89 -9.03 11.01
CA GLN A 266 16.95 -8.09 10.60
C GLN A 266 16.41 -6.95 9.71
N GLY A 267 15.11 -7.02 9.35
CA GLY A 267 14.52 -6.22 8.31
C GLY A 267 14.99 -6.64 6.93
N GLU A 268 14.26 -6.21 5.92
CA GLU A 268 14.53 -6.46 4.52
C GLU A 268 14.80 -5.11 3.84
N LEU A 269 15.73 -5.11 2.89
CA LEU A 269 16.02 -3.97 2.03
C LEU A 269 16.41 -4.48 0.65
N SER A 270 15.89 -3.85 -0.40
CA SER A 270 16.38 -4.08 -1.75
C SER A 270 17.81 -3.56 -1.93
N GLY A 271 18.49 -4.02 -2.98
CA GLY A 271 19.83 -3.54 -3.31
C GLY A 271 19.83 -2.08 -3.76
N GLU A 272 20.74 -1.25 -3.23
CA GLU A 272 20.85 0.17 -3.59
C GLU A 272 21.07 0.36 -5.11
N LEU A 273 21.88 -0.49 -5.73
CA LEU A 273 22.12 -0.46 -7.17
C LEU A 273 20.84 -0.73 -7.97
N VAL A 274 20.02 -1.67 -7.52
CA VAL A 274 18.74 -2.01 -8.16
C VAL A 274 17.80 -0.80 -8.07
N GLN A 275 17.66 -0.18 -6.90
CA GLN A 275 16.86 1.04 -6.75
C GLN A 275 17.35 2.16 -7.68
N ASN A 276 18.66 2.42 -7.74
CA ASN A 276 19.21 3.49 -8.58
C ASN A 276 18.94 3.27 -10.08
N GLN A 277 18.98 2.01 -10.54
CA GLN A 277 18.62 1.67 -11.91
C GLN A 277 17.12 1.89 -12.17
N LEU A 278 16.25 1.49 -11.24
CA LEU A 278 14.81 1.69 -11.34
C LEU A 278 14.44 3.18 -11.32
N ILE A 279 15.05 3.98 -10.44
CA ILE A 279 14.88 5.45 -10.39
C ILE A 279 15.29 6.07 -11.73
N THR A 280 16.43 5.66 -12.30
CA THR A 280 16.87 6.14 -13.62
C THR A 280 15.83 5.84 -14.69
N ARG A 281 15.27 4.63 -14.71
CA ARG A 281 14.22 4.25 -15.68
C ARG A 281 12.92 5.02 -15.46
N LEU A 282 12.49 5.22 -14.22
CA LEU A 282 11.32 6.04 -13.92
C LEU A 282 11.54 7.50 -14.35
N ASN A 283 12.72 8.07 -14.14
CA ASN A 283 13.05 9.43 -14.59
C ASN A 283 13.00 9.55 -16.12
N GLN A 284 13.48 8.55 -16.86
CA GLN A 284 13.33 8.50 -18.32
C GLN A 284 11.86 8.48 -18.76
N CYS A 285 10.99 7.76 -18.03
CA CYS A 285 9.55 7.81 -18.26
C CYS A 285 8.96 9.21 -18.00
N LEU A 286 9.45 9.94 -16.99
CA LEU A 286 9.01 11.32 -16.71
C LEU A 286 9.46 12.28 -17.82
N GLU A 287 10.70 12.17 -18.30
CA GLU A 287 11.20 12.98 -19.41
C GLU A 287 10.37 12.74 -20.68
N ALA A 288 10.08 11.47 -21.00
CA ALA A 288 9.24 11.11 -22.14
C ALA A 288 7.78 11.58 -22.00
N LEU A 289 7.27 11.67 -20.77
CA LEU A 289 5.96 12.22 -20.47
C LEU A 289 5.92 13.75 -20.71
N GLN A 290 6.98 14.47 -20.36
CA GLN A 290 7.08 15.93 -20.52
C GLN A 290 7.38 16.38 -21.96
N SER A 291 7.92 15.49 -22.79
CA SER A 291 8.28 15.81 -24.18
C SER A 291 7.13 15.66 -25.20
N GLN A 292 5.93 15.30 -24.76
CA GLN A 292 4.73 15.12 -25.59
C GLN A 292 3.92 16.41 -25.70
#